data_AF-X1V0N5-F1
#
_entry.id   AF-X1V0N5-F1
#
_cell.length_a   1.000
_cell.length_b   1.000
_cell.length_c   1.000
_cell.angle_alpha   90.00
_cell.angle_beta   90.00
_cell.angle_gamma   90.00
#
_symmetry.space_group_name_H-M   'P 1'
#
loop_
_entity.id
_entity.type
_entity.pdbx_description
1 polymer ?
#
loop_
_entity_poly.entity_id
_entity_poly.type
_entity_poly.pdbx_seq_one_letter_code
_entity_poly.pdbx_strand_id
1 'polypeptide(L)'
;MLVKLDVCLDIFELAVKYEKRKIHTVARYIFQHMIGHRLENPPINIPRILILGLNLILLQAQVRVKGKRTRRIKELVEVIGIEPTSNEIITNTVYKWIPSKDEFKYGGHSKLYEKIMERENLTAEEVLDEVERRGVIIKWMMKKGLRKHVEVASVINEYYRDP
;
A
#
# COMPACT_ATOMS: atom_id res chain seq x y z
N MET A 1 -15.02 -10.79 0.34
CA MET A 1 -14.74 -9.52 1.06
C MET A 1 -13.27 -9.38 1.45
N LEU A 2 -12.53 -10.48 1.64
CA LEU A 2 -11.15 -10.47 2.15
C LEU A 2 -10.04 -10.49 1.07
N VAL A 3 -10.33 -10.86 -0.20
CA VAL A 3 -9.39 -10.74 -1.36
C VAL A 3 -8.91 -9.30 -1.63
N LYS A 4 -9.47 -8.34 -0.89
CA LYS A 4 -9.20 -6.90 -1.01
C LYS A 4 -8.22 -6.37 0.03
N LEU A 5 -7.83 -7.22 0.98
CA LEU A 5 -6.77 -6.95 1.95
C LEU A 5 -5.40 -7.46 1.47
N ASP A 6 -5.36 -8.35 0.48
CA ASP A 6 -4.13 -9.02 0.00
C ASP A 6 -3.04 -7.99 -0.40
N VAL A 7 -3.37 -7.04 -1.28
CA VAL A 7 -2.45 -5.95 -1.70
C VAL A 7 -2.05 -5.03 -0.53
N CYS A 8 -2.92 -4.90 0.47
CA CYS A 8 -2.72 -4.01 1.60
C CYS A 8 -1.78 -4.60 2.64
N LEU A 9 -1.82 -5.91 2.87
CA LEU A 9 -0.94 -6.59 3.81
C LEU A 9 0.45 -6.77 3.21
N ASP A 10 0.57 -7.15 1.94
CA ASP A 10 1.87 -7.41 1.31
C ASP A 10 2.77 -6.17 1.30
N ILE A 11 2.21 -5.00 0.98
CA ILE A 11 3.00 -3.76 0.88
C ILE A 11 3.17 -3.10 2.26
N PHE A 12 2.24 -3.34 3.19
CA PHE A 12 2.37 -2.90 4.58
C PHE A 12 3.46 -3.68 5.33
N GLU A 13 3.54 -4.99 5.12
CA GLU A 13 4.58 -5.87 5.68
C GLU A 13 5.96 -5.55 5.10
N LEU A 14 6.08 -5.33 3.79
CA LEU A 14 7.33 -4.90 3.14
C LEU A 14 7.82 -3.54 3.69
N ALA A 15 6.93 -2.56 3.89
CA ALA A 15 7.29 -1.26 4.44
C ALA A 15 7.73 -1.32 5.92
N VAL A 16 7.11 -2.21 6.72
CA VAL A 16 7.48 -2.41 8.14
C VAL A 16 8.80 -3.17 8.28
N LYS A 17 9.03 -4.21 7.47
CA LYS A 17 10.24 -5.04 7.52
C LYS A 17 11.52 -4.27 7.20
N TYR A 18 11.48 -3.36 6.23
CA TYR A 18 12.69 -2.82 5.64
C TYR A 18 13.13 -1.42 6.11
N GLU A 19 12.31 -0.66 6.86
CA GLU A 19 12.63 0.76 7.11
C GLU A 19 12.48 1.29 8.56
N LYS A 20 12.06 0.52 9.58
CA LYS A 20 11.81 1.06 10.95
C LYS A 20 11.01 2.39 10.94
N ARG A 21 10.10 2.60 9.98
CA ARG A 21 9.37 3.86 9.81
C ARG A 21 7.95 3.81 10.38
N LYS A 22 7.51 4.96 10.91
CA LYS A 22 6.21 5.15 11.54
C LYS A 22 5.08 5.13 10.52
N ILE A 23 4.13 4.22 10.71
CA ILE A 23 2.85 4.22 9.99
C ILE A 23 1.96 5.32 10.57
N HIS A 24 1.54 6.26 9.72
CA HIS A 24 0.58 7.28 10.10
C HIS A 24 -0.69 7.12 9.27
N THR A 25 -1.84 6.98 9.94
CA THR A 25 -3.14 6.97 9.26
C THR A 25 -3.60 8.41 9.04
N VAL A 26 -3.57 8.88 7.79
CA VAL A 26 -4.13 10.20 7.43
C VAL A 26 -5.54 10.03 6.87
N ALA A 27 -6.51 10.75 7.44
CA ALA A 27 -7.92 10.61 7.09
C ALA A 27 -8.37 11.48 5.90
N ARG A 28 -8.61 10.83 4.74
CA ARG A 28 -9.62 11.07 3.67
C ARG A 28 -9.58 12.34 2.76
N TYR A 29 -9.84 12.08 1.47
CA TYR A 29 -10.01 12.92 0.25
C TYR A 29 -8.76 13.05 -0.64
N ILE A 30 -9.02 13.26 -1.95
CA ILE A 30 -8.15 13.04 -3.14
C ILE A 30 -6.68 13.44 -2.89
N PHE A 31 -5.73 12.56 -3.23
CA PHE A 31 -4.30 12.70 -2.88
C PHE A 31 -3.69 14.07 -3.22
N GLN A 32 -3.85 14.52 -4.48
CA GLN A 32 -3.36 15.83 -4.92
C GLN A 32 -3.91 16.98 -4.06
N HIS A 33 -5.21 16.94 -3.77
CA HIS A 33 -5.87 17.93 -2.92
C HIS A 33 -5.50 17.75 -1.44
N MET A 34 -5.16 16.54 -1.00
CA MET A 34 -4.83 16.22 0.39
C MET A 34 -3.48 16.77 0.81
N ILE A 35 -2.47 16.67 -0.06
CA ILE A 35 -1.15 17.25 0.22
C ILE A 35 -1.29 18.78 0.35
N GLY A 36 -1.82 19.44 -0.68
CA GLY A 36 -1.89 20.90 -0.72
C GLY A 36 -2.88 21.52 0.26
N HIS A 37 -4.02 20.89 0.56
CA HIS A 37 -5.03 21.49 1.44
C HIS A 37 -5.04 20.98 2.88
N ARG A 38 -4.54 19.77 3.17
CA ARG A 38 -4.71 19.18 4.52
C ARG A 38 -3.41 18.89 5.23
N LEU A 39 -2.38 18.42 4.52
CA LEU A 39 -1.09 18.11 5.15
C LEU A 39 -0.26 19.37 5.35
N GLU A 40 -0.14 20.20 4.34
CA GLU A 40 0.74 21.38 4.38
C GLU A 40 0.11 22.58 5.09
N ASN A 41 -1.23 22.65 5.11
CA ASN A 41 -1.94 23.72 5.78
C ASN A 41 -2.29 23.37 7.24
N PRO A 42 -2.50 24.38 8.11
CA PRO A 42 -3.08 24.17 9.43
C PRO A 42 -4.38 23.35 9.38
N PRO A 43 -4.66 22.49 10.37
CA PRO A 43 -3.93 22.31 11.63
C PRO A 43 -2.76 21.31 11.56
N ILE A 44 -2.48 20.67 10.42
CA ILE A 44 -1.45 19.61 10.34
C ILE A 44 -0.06 20.20 10.07
N ASN A 45 0.05 21.17 9.15
CA ASN A 45 1.26 21.97 8.88
C ASN A 45 2.56 21.13 8.74
N ILE A 46 2.50 20.03 7.99
CA ILE A 46 3.66 19.17 7.70
C ILE A 46 4.49 19.81 6.58
N PRO A 47 5.80 20.05 6.81
CA PRO A 47 6.70 20.47 5.75
C PRO A 47 6.73 19.49 4.58
N ARG A 48 6.68 20.01 3.35
CA ARG A 48 6.67 19.21 2.10
C ARG A 48 7.82 18.20 2.00
N ILE A 49 9.01 18.55 2.54
CA ILE A 49 10.17 17.67 2.59
C ILE A 49 9.91 16.37 3.38
N LEU A 50 9.01 16.39 4.37
CA LEU A 50 8.64 15.19 5.12
C LEU A 50 7.66 14.30 4.33
N ILE A 51 6.85 14.89 3.46
CA ILE A 51 5.95 14.14 2.56
C ILE A 51 6.78 13.35 1.53
N LEU A 52 7.89 13.90 1.07
CA LEU A 52 8.87 13.19 0.24
C LEU A 52 9.51 11.98 0.93
N GLY A 53 9.52 11.95 2.26
CA GLY A 53 10.01 10.81 3.03
C GLY A 53 9.04 9.62 3.08
N LEU A 54 7.84 9.74 2.50
CA LEU A 54 6.87 8.66 2.43
C LEU A 54 7.12 7.80 1.19
N ASN A 55 7.21 6.48 1.33
CA ASN A 55 7.43 5.60 0.18
C ASN A 55 6.11 5.23 -0.51
N LEU A 56 5.05 5.08 0.27
CA LEU A 56 3.76 4.56 -0.17
C LEU A 56 2.61 5.16 0.64
N ILE A 57 1.51 5.45 -0.04
CA ILE A 57 0.32 6.06 0.51
C ILE A 57 -0.89 5.25 0.09
N LEU A 58 -1.66 4.83 1.09
CA LEU A 58 -2.85 4.04 0.92
C LEU A 58 -4.09 4.90 1.10
N LEU A 59 -4.88 5.05 0.04
CA LEU A 59 -6.10 5.84 0.07
C LEU A 59 -7.29 4.93 0.34
N GLN A 60 -7.91 5.07 1.51
CA GLN A 60 -9.10 4.32 1.87
C GLN A 60 -10.35 5.21 1.87
N ALA A 61 -11.46 4.69 1.36
CA ALA A 61 -12.76 5.37 1.39
C ALA A 61 -13.91 4.42 1.75
N GLN A 62 -14.98 4.98 2.31
CA GLN A 62 -16.27 4.31 2.34
C GLN A 62 -16.99 4.55 1.01
N VAL A 63 -17.35 3.47 0.34
CA VAL A 63 -18.00 3.45 -0.97
C VAL A 63 -19.27 2.60 -0.89
N ARG A 64 -20.18 2.77 -1.86
CA ARG A 64 -21.31 1.85 -2.04
C ARG A 64 -20.96 0.85 -3.12
N VAL A 65 -21.02 -0.44 -2.80
CA VAL A 65 -20.81 -1.55 -3.73
C VAL A 65 -22.00 -2.49 -3.58
N LYS A 66 -22.70 -2.78 -4.68
CA LYS A 66 -23.91 -3.63 -4.67
C LYS A 66 -24.92 -3.20 -3.59
N GLY A 67 -25.19 -1.89 -3.51
CA GLY A 67 -26.12 -1.30 -2.53
C GLY A 67 -25.63 -1.23 -1.08
N LYS A 68 -24.52 -1.89 -0.73
CA LYS A 68 -23.98 -1.91 0.64
C LYS A 68 -22.86 -0.90 0.82
N ARG A 69 -22.89 -0.15 1.92
CA ARG A 69 -21.78 0.72 2.33
C ARG A 69 -20.64 -0.17 2.81
N THR A 70 -19.49 -0.06 2.17
CA THR A 70 -18.32 -0.87 2.46
C THR A 70 -17.06 -0.02 2.39
N ARG A 71 -16.01 -0.47 3.07
CA ARG A 71 -14.70 0.20 3.06
C ARG A 71 -13.85 -0.44 1.97
N ARG A 72 -13.22 0.39 1.14
CA ARG A 72 -12.32 -0.04 0.07
C ARG A 72 -11.09 0.84 0.07
N ILE A 73 -9.96 0.21 -0.24
CA ILE A 73 -8.79 0.93 -0.72
C ILE A 73 -9.15 1.39 -2.12
N LYS A 74 -9.06 2.69 -2.37
CA LYS A 74 -9.33 3.32 -3.66
C LYS A 74 -8.11 3.21 -4.54
N GLU A 75 -6.97 3.64 -4.01
CA GLU A 75 -5.71 3.72 -4.73
C GLU A 75 -4.56 3.45 -3.77
N LEU A 76 -3.49 2.89 -4.32
CA LEU A 76 -2.20 2.78 -3.69
C LEU A 76 -1.22 3.61 -4.51
N VAL A 77 -0.56 4.57 -3.86
CA VAL A 77 0.20 5.61 -4.53
C VAL A 77 1.60 5.67 -3.94
N GLU A 78 2.63 5.57 -4.76
CA GLU A 78 4.01 5.82 -4.38
C GLU A 78 4.33 7.30 -4.56
N VAL A 79 5.10 7.87 -3.63
CA VAL A 79 5.68 9.21 -3.79
C VAL A 79 7.04 9.03 -4.45
N ILE A 80 7.23 9.66 -5.59
CA ILE A 80 8.46 9.54 -6.39
C ILE A 80 9.41 10.69 -6.10
N GLY A 81 8.88 11.90 -6.02
CA GLY A 81 9.68 13.11 -5.87
C GLY A 81 8.86 14.38 -5.98
N ILE A 82 9.54 15.49 -6.25
CA ILE A 82 8.94 16.79 -6.55
C ILE A 82 9.41 17.22 -7.93
N GLU A 83 8.48 17.77 -8.71
CA GLU A 83 8.78 18.43 -9.97
C GLU A 83 9.50 19.76 -9.68
N PRO A 84 10.75 19.97 -10.18
CA PRO A 84 11.57 21.12 -9.82
C PRO A 84 10.92 22.48 -10.14
N THR A 85 10.10 22.54 -11.18
CA THR A 85 9.52 23.80 -11.68
C THR A 85 8.23 24.16 -10.97
N SER A 86 7.27 23.24 -10.90
CA SER A 86 5.95 23.50 -10.30
C SER A 86 5.90 23.26 -8.79
N ASN A 87 6.95 22.64 -8.24
CA ASN A 87 7.00 22.15 -6.86
C ASN A 87 5.91 21.11 -6.56
N GLU A 88 5.25 20.53 -7.58
CA GLU A 88 4.23 19.50 -7.39
C GLU A 88 4.86 18.15 -7.02
N ILE A 89 4.18 17.38 -6.18
CA ILE A 89 4.63 16.04 -5.83
C ILE A 89 4.32 15.08 -6.98
N ILE A 90 5.38 14.43 -7.46
CA ILE A 90 5.31 13.39 -8.47
C ILE A 90 4.93 12.08 -7.79
N THR A 91 3.92 11.40 -8.34
CA THR A 91 3.39 10.16 -7.79
C THR A 91 3.23 9.08 -8.83
N ASN A 92 3.30 7.83 -8.40
CA ASN A 92 2.93 6.67 -9.21
C ASN A 92 1.74 5.94 -8.57
N THR A 93 0.64 5.78 -9.29
CA THR A 93 -0.50 4.98 -8.80
C THR A 93 -0.28 3.51 -9.16
N VAL A 94 0.17 2.73 -8.17
CA VAL A 94 0.52 1.32 -8.33
C VAL A 94 -0.71 0.44 -8.42
N TYR A 95 -1.74 0.68 -7.61
CA TYR A 95 -3.00 -0.05 -7.67
C TYR A 95 -4.17 0.91 -7.65
N LYS A 96 -5.19 0.62 -8.45
CA LYS A 96 -6.44 1.38 -8.49
C LYS A 96 -7.65 0.46 -8.46
N TRP A 97 -8.59 0.77 -7.58
CA TRP A 97 -9.84 0.04 -7.46
C TRP A 97 -10.83 0.47 -8.54
N ILE A 98 -11.35 -0.51 -9.27
CA ILE A 98 -12.36 -0.39 -10.32
C ILE A 98 -13.75 -0.64 -9.69
N PRO A 99 -14.59 0.40 -9.52
CA PRO A 99 -15.85 0.27 -8.78
C PRO A 99 -16.86 -0.68 -9.44
N SER A 100 -16.88 -0.73 -10.77
CA SER A 100 -17.84 -1.53 -11.54
C SER A 100 -17.66 -3.04 -11.33
N LYS A 101 -16.41 -3.50 -11.26
CA LYS A 101 -16.06 -4.92 -11.06
C LYS A 101 -15.76 -5.27 -9.60
N ASP A 102 -15.59 -4.27 -8.75
CA ASP A 102 -15.08 -4.44 -7.39
C ASP A 102 -13.71 -5.15 -7.39
N GLU A 103 -12.82 -4.75 -8.29
CA GLU A 103 -11.49 -5.36 -8.53
C GLU A 103 -10.38 -4.30 -8.45
N PHE A 104 -9.14 -4.73 -8.29
CA PHE A 104 -7.97 -3.86 -8.35
C PHE A 104 -7.26 -4.06 -9.68
N LYS A 105 -6.89 -2.95 -10.32
CA LYS A 105 -6.02 -2.92 -11.49
C LYS A 105 -4.62 -2.50 -11.05
N TYR A 106 -3.62 -3.30 -11.41
CA TYR A 106 -2.21 -2.93 -11.26
C TYR A 106 -1.82 -1.92 -12.34
N GLY A 107 -1.05 -0.90 -11.95
CA GLY A 107 -0.57 0.17 -12.82
C GLY A 107 0.54 -0.26 -13.78
N GLY A 108 1.09 -1.46 -13.60
CA GLY A 108 2.12 -2.04 -14.45
C GLY A 108 3.55 -1.80 -13.94
N HIS A 109 3.73 -0.88 -12.98
CA HIS A 109 5.05 -0.51 -12.49
C HIS A 109 5.03 -0.06 -11.01
N SER A 110 6.08 -0.38 -10.27
CA SER A 110 6.29 0.01 -8.87
C SER A 110 7.75 0.42 -8.66
N LYS A 111 7.97 1.66 -8.22
CA LYS A 111 9.29 2.15 -7.81
C LYS A 111 9.74 1.55 -6.48
N LEU A 112 8.80 1.10 -5.65
CA LEU A 112 9.16 0.37 -4.43
C LEU A 112 9.77 -1.00 -4.76
N TYR A 113 9.26 -1.70 -5.77
CA TYR A 113 9.84 -2.97 -6.22
C TYR A 113 11.24 -2.77 -6.80
N GLU A 114 11.46 -1.75 -7.63
CA GLU A 114 12.82 -1.42 -8.11
C GLU A 114 13.80 -1.19 -6.95
N LYS A 115 13.39 -0.43 -5.92
CA LYS A 115 14.24 -0.20 -4.73
C LYS A 115 14.55 -1.48 -3.97
N ILE A 116 13.61 -2.41 -3.89
CA ILE A 116 13.82 -3.72 -3.25
C ILE A 116 14.78 -4.57 -4.09
N MET A 117 14.58 -4.60 -5.41
CA MET A 117 15.45 -5.30 -6.35
C MET A 117 16.90 -4.82 -6.22
N GLU A 118 17.12 -3.50 -6.23
CA GLU A 118 18.46 -2.92 -6.07
C GLU A 118 19.07 -3.23 -4.71
N ARG A 119 18.30 -3.09 -3.63
CA ARG A 119 18.80 -3.26 -2.27
C ARG A 119 19.16 -4.71 -1.96
N GLU A 120 18.33 -5.65 -2.40
CA GLU A 120 18.47 -7.07 -2.10
C GLU A 120 19.12 -7.86 -3.24
N ASN A 121 19.54 -7.17 -4.30
CA ASN A 121 20.11 -7.75 -5.53
C ASN A 121 19.22 -8.86 -6.12
N LEU A 122 17.92 -8.58 -6.21
CA LEU A 122 16.91 -9.48 -6.75
C LEU A 122 16.50 -9.05 -8.16
N THR A 123 16.11 -10.02 -8.97
CA THR A 123 15.47 -9.83 -10.27
C THR A 123 14.00 -9.44 -10.08
N ALA A 124 13.39 -8.91 -11.15
CA ALA A 124 11.97 -8.57 -11.13
C ALA A 124 11.09 -9.82 -10.94
N GLU A 125 11.51 -10.95 -11.51
CA GLU A 125 10.83 -12.24 -11.37
C GLU A 125 10.83 -12.70 -9.92
N GLU A 126 11.99 -12.70 -9.24
CA GLU A 126 12.09 -13.08 -7.83
C GLU A 126 11.23 -12.22 -6.91
N VAL A 127 11.15 -10.91 -7.17
CA VAL A 127 10.27 -10.02 -6.39
C VAL A 127 8.79 -10.32 -6.65
N LEU A 128 8.40 -10.57 -7.89
CA LEU A 128 7.03 -10.92 -8.23
C LEU A 128 6.62 -12.28 -7.67
N ASP A 129 7.52 -13.26 -7.71
CA ASP A 129 7.32 -14.59 -7.14
C ASP A 129 7.13 -14.52 -5.63
N GLU A 130 7.92 -13.69 -4.94
CA GLU A 130 7.77 -13.46 -3.50
C GLU A 130 6.43 -12.81 -3.16
N VAL A 131 6.00 -11.81 -3.95
CA VAL A 131 4.68 -11.17 -3.79
C VAL A 131 3.55 -12.17 -4.03
N GLU A 132 3.67 -13.02 -5.05
CA GLU A 132 2.68 -14.07 -5.32
C GLU A 132 2.62 -15.09 -4.17
N ARG A 133 3.78 -15.56 -3.69
CA ARG A 133 3.87 -16.53 -2.58
C ARG A 133 3.19 -16.00 -1.32
N ARG A 134 3.45 -14.74 -0.94
CA ARG A 134 2.76 -14.09 0.19
C ARG A 134 1.26 -13.97 -0.04
N GLY A 135 0.85 -13.62 -1.26
CA GLY A 135 -0.56 -13.61 -1.65
C GLY A 135 -1.23 -14.98 -1.52
N VAL A 136 -0.53 -16.09 -1.81
CA VAL A 136 -1.02 -17.46 -1.60
C VAL A 136 -1.20 -17.76 -0.11
N ILE A 137 -0.26 -17.37 0.73
CA ILE A 137 -0.34 -17.56 2.20
C ILE A 137 -1.54 -16.82 2.78
N ILE A 138 -1.77 -15.55 2.37
CA ILE A 138 -2.93 -14.78 2.82
C ILE A 138 -4.24 -15.46 2.40
N LYS A 139 -4.33 -15.90 1.13
CA LYS A 139 -5.50 -16.65 0.64
C LYS A 139 -5.70 -17.96 1.40
N TRP A 140 -4.63 -18.65 1.77
CA TRP A 140 -4.68 -19.86 2.59
C TRP A 140 -5.20 -19.57 4.00
N MET A 141 -4.69 -18.52 4.67
CA MET A 141 -5.17 -18.09 5.99
C MET A 141 -6.68 -17.78 5.95
N MET A 142 -7.13 -17.09 4.90
CA MET A 142 -8.55 -16.79 4.69
C MET A 142 -9.40 -18.06 4.54
N LYS A 143 -8.94 -19.05 3.76
CA LYS A 143 -9.63 -20.34 3.55
C LYS A 143 -9.71 -21.15 4.84
N LYS A 144 -8.65 -21.10 5.66
CA LYS A 144 -8.60 -21.75 6.98
C LYS A 144 -9.38 -21.00 8.06
N GLY A 145 -9.89 -19.81 7.76
CA GLY A 145 -10.67 -19.02 8.71
C GLY A 145 -9.83 -18.35 9.79
N LEU A 146 -8.50 -18.25 9.60
CA LEU A 146 -7.58 -17.56 10.50
C LEU A 146 -7.83 -16.06 10.38
N ARG A 147 -8.32 -15.45 11.46
CA ARG A 147 -8.78 -14.04 11.46
C ARG A 147 -8.35 -13.28 12.69
N LYS A 148 -7.97 -13.95 13.77
CA LYS A 148 -7.47 -13.28 14.96
C LYS A 148 -6.04 -12.79 14.68
N HIS A 149 -5.73 -11.60 15.17
CA HIS A 149 -4.41 -10.99 14.95
C HIS A 149 -3.26 -11.90 15.41
N VAL A 150 -3.44 -12.66 16.50
CA VAL A 150 -2.44 -13.61 17.02
C VAL A 150 -2.20 -14.77 16.03
N GLU A 151 -3.26 -15.32 15.43
CA GLU A 151 -3.17 -16.42 14.46
C GLU A 151 -2.43 -15.95 13.21
N VAL A 152 -2.79 -14.76 12.71
CA VAL A 152 -2.17 -14.14 11.53
C VAL A 152 -0.69 -13.86 11.80
N ALA A 153 -0.37 -13.26 12.94
CA ALA A 153 1.01 -12.99 13.33
C ALA A 153 1.85 -14.27 13.46
N SER A 154 1.26 -15.36 13.97
CA SER A 154 1.94 -16.65 14.06
C SER A 154 2.36 -17.18 12.69
N VAL A 155 1.44 -17.18 11.72
CA VAL A 155 1.71 -17.64 10.35
C VAL A 155 2.76 -16.77 9.67
N ILE A 156 2.68 -15.45 9.83
CA ILE A 156 3.66 -14.52 9.28
C ILE A 156 5.05 -14.78 9.88
N ASN A 157 5.15 -14.96 11.20
CA ASN A 157 6.42 -15.26 11.87
C ASN A 157 7.01 -16.61 11.43
N GLU A 158 6.17 -17.61 11.17
CA GLU A 158 6.59 -18.90 10.66
C GLU A 158 7.16 -18.77 9.24
N TYR A 159 6.46 -18.06 8.36
CA TYR A 159 6.95 -17.76 7.01
C TYR A 159 8.28 -17.00 7.02
N TYR A 160 8.47 -16.05 7.95
CA TYR A 160 9.75 -15.35 8.08
C TYR A 160 10.89 -16.24 8.57
N ARG A 161 10.58 -17.33 9.29
CA ARG A 161 11.60 -18.26 9.81
C ARG A 161 12.02 -19.27 8.74
N ASP A 162 11.06 -19.77 7.96
CA ASP A 162 11.26 -20.81 6.96
C ASP A 162 10.25 -20.64 5.80
N PRO A 163 10.60 -19.87 4.74
CA PRO A 163 9.69 -19.48 3.64
C PRO A 163 9.28 -20.57 2.65
#